data_AF-A0A1I4S8G3-F1
#
_entry.id   AF-A0A1I4S8G3-F1
#
_cell.length_a   1.000
_cell.length_b   1.000
_cell.length_c   1.000
_cell.angle_alpha   90.00
_cell.angle_beta   90.00
_cell.angle_gamma   90.00
#
_symmetry.space_group_name_H-M   'P 1'
#
loop_
_entity.id
_entity.type
_entity.pdbx_description
1 polymer ?
#
loop_
_entity_poly.entity_id
_entity_poly.type
_entity_poly.pdbx_seq_one_letter_code
_entity_poly.pdbx_strand_id
1 'polypeptide(L)' 'MILASGNGPDRGGGGPTAIVGLPRTAVAAAKEAVDVAFGATLGEGVRFERHAFQALFATPDQAEGMAAFLEERTPDYGPR' A
#
# COMPACT_ATOMS: atom_id res chain seq x y z
N MET A 1 10.63 -1.48 1.23
CA MET A 1 11.00 -0.06 1.40
C MET A 1 12.12 0.23 0.42
N ILE A 2 11.78 0.35 -0.87
CA ILE A 2 12.71 0.82 -1.89
C ILE A 2 12.43 2.31 -2.03
N LEU A 3 13.41 3.13 -1.66
CA LEU A 3 13.43 4.57 -1.86
C LEU A 3 13.72 4.82 -3.35
N ALA A 4 12.70 5.21 -4.10
CA ALA A 4 12.87 5.79 -5.43
C ALA A 4 12.92 7.31 -5.29
N SER A 5 14.14 7.85 -5.30
CA SER A 5 14.39 9.27 -5.49
C SER A 5 14.13 9.62 -6.95
N GLY A 6 13.02 10.30 -7.24
CA GLY A 6 12.71 10.89 -8.55
C GLY A 6 11.84 12.13 -8.38
N ASN A 7 12.39 13.30 -8.71
CA ASN A 7 11.64 14.56 -8.78
C ASN A 7 10.70 14.56 -10.00
N GLY A 8 9.39 14.57 -9.77
CA GLY A 8 8.36 14.85 -10.76
C GLY A 8 7.40 15.95 -10.25
N PRO A 9 6.87 16.83 -11.12
CA PRO A 9 5.99 17.92 -10.70
C PRO A 9 4.56 17.42 -10.56
N ASP A 10 4.26 16.82 -9.40
CA ASP A 10 2.92 16.51 -8.94
C ASP A 10 2.86 16.99 -7.49
N ARG A 11 2.28 18.17 -7.31
CA ARG A 11 1.75 18.61 -6.02
C ARG A 11 0.24 18.51 -6.13
N GLY A 12 -0.38 17.71 -5.27
CA GLY A 12 -1.73 17.98 -4.78
C GLY A 12 -2.70 16.83 -4.95
N GLY A 13 -2.80 15.99 -3.92
CA GLY A 13 -3.82 14.96 -3.87
C GLY A 13 -4.07 14.34 -2.49
N GLY A 14 -3.74 15.01 -1.37
CA GLY A 14 -4.00 14.46 -0.02
C GLY A 14 -5.47 14.47 0.41
N GLY A 15 -6.42 14.34 -0.53
CA GLY A 15 -7.87 14.30 -0.28
C GLY A 15 -8.45 12.88 -0.41
N PRO A 16 -9.70 12.65 0.04
CA PRO A 16 -10.37 11.35 -0.03
C PRO A 16 -10.37 10.68 -1.41
N THR A 17 -10.17 11.46 -2.48
CA THR A 17 -10.03 10.99 -3.87
C THR A 17 -8.81 10.10 -4.10
N ALA A 18 -7.73 10.26 -3.32
CA ALA A 18 -6.51 9.47 -3.52
C ALA A 18 -6.68 7.98 -3.18
N ILE A 19 -7.65 7.62 -2.35
CA ILE A 19 -7.87 6.22 -1.94
C ILE A 19 -8.61 5.42 -3.03
N VAL A 20 -9.42 6.09 -3.86
CA VAL A 20 -10.35 5.45 -4.81
C VAL A 20 -9.64 4.62 -5.89
N GLY A 21 -8.36 4.92 -6.18
CA GLY A 21 -7.54 4.19 -7.14
C GLY A 21 -6.49 3.26 -6.53
N LEU A 22 -6.56 2.95 -5.23
CA LEU A 22 -5.59 2.08 -4.56
C LEU A 22 -6.06 0.62 -4.50
N PRO A 23 -5.14 -0.35 -4.31
CA PRO A 23 -5.51 -1.75 -4.12
C PRO A 23 -6.37 -1.92 -2.87
N ARG A 24 -7.60 -2.43 -3.03
CA ARG A 24 -8.54 -2.57 -1.90
C ARG A 24 -7.99 -3.43 -0.77
N THR A 25 -7.32 -4.54 -1.11
CA THR A 25 -6.71 -5.45 -0.13
C THR A 25 -5.61 -4.76 0.67
N ALA A 26 -4.77 -3.93 0.01
CA ALA A 26 -3.70 -3.20 0.70
C ALA A 26 -4.27 -2.10 1.61
N VAL A 27 -5.30 -1.38 1.15
CA VAL A 27 -5.98 -0.36 1.97
C VAL A 27 -6.64 -0.99 3.20
N ALA A 28 -7.32 -2.13 3.02
CA ALA A 28 -7.92 -2.88 4.13
C ALA A 28 -6.87 -3.36 5.14
N ALA A 29 -5.77 -3.97 4.66
CA ALA A 29 -4.68 -4.42 5.53
C ALA A 29 -4.00 -3.26 6.28
N ALA A 30 -3.83 -2.11 5.62
CA ALA A 30 -3.29 -0.90 6.27
C ALA A 30 -4.21 -0.38 7.37
N LYS A 31 -5.53 -0.35 7.11
CA LYS A 31 -6.52 0.03 8.12
C LYS A 31 -6.51 -0.94 9.31
N GLU A 32 -6.53 -2.23 9.04
CA GLU A 32 -6.51 -3.27 10.08
C GLU A 32 -5.25 -3.19 10.94
N ALA A 33 -4.07 -2.94 10.33
CA ALA A 33 -2.83 -2.78 11.06
C ALA A 33 -2.87 -1.61 12.05
N VAL A 34 -3.44 -0.47 11.64
CA VAL A 34 -3.63 0.70 12.52
C VAL A 34 -4.59 0.37 13.67
N ASP A 35 -5.72 -0.27 13.37
CA ASP A 35 -6.71 -0.65 14.38
C ASP A 35 -6.13 -1.64 15.40
N VAL A 36 -5.32 -2.62 14.94
CA VAL A 36 -4.63 -3.58 15.83
C VAL A 36 -3.57 -2.90 16.66
N ALA A 37 -2.73 -2.04 16.07
CA ALA A 37 -1.68 -1.33 16.79
C ALA A 37 -2.24 -0.42 17.90
N PHE A 38 -3.45 0.10 17.74
CA PHE A 38 -4.11 0.91 18.77
C PHE A 38 -4.46 0.11 20.03
N GLY A 39 -4.76 -1.18 19.89
CA GLY A 39 -5.13 -2.07 21.00
C GLY A 39 -4.00 -2.96 21.53
N ALA A 40 -2.82 -2.94 20.90
CA ALA A 40 -1.73 -3.87 21.18
C ALA A 40 -0.46 -3.17 21.69
N THR A 41 0.51 -3.94 22.19
CA THR A 41 1.84 -3.40 22.46
C THR A 41 2.57 -3.09 21.14
N LEU A 42 3.57 -2.21 21.19
CA LEU A 42 4.40 -1.87 20.02
C LEU A 42 4.99 -3.13 19.35
N GLY A 43 5.45 -4.10 20.15
CA GLY A 43 6.05 -5.33 19.64
C GLY A 43 5.04 -6.26 18.96
N GLU A 44 3.78 -6.24 19.38
CA GLU A 44 2.70 -7.02 18.74
C GLU A 44 2.23 -6.34 17.46
N GLY A 45 2.03 -5.02 17.48
CA GLY A 45 1.69 -4.22 16.30
C GLY A 45 2.71 -4.41 15.17
N VAL A 46 4.01 -4.29 15.46
CA VAL A 46 5.07 -4.50 14.46
C VAL A 46 5.09 -5.93 13.90
N ARG A 47 4.78 -6.94 14.73
CA ARG A 47 4.68 -8.33 14.26
C ARG A 47 3.49 -8.51 13.31
N PHE A 48 2.35 -7.92 13.65
CA PHE A 48 1.16 -7.94 12.82
C PHE A 48 1.41 -7.25 11.48
N GLU A 49 1.92 -6.02 11.49
CA GLU A 49 2.25 -5.24 10.29
C GLU A 49 3.19 -6.01 9.36
N ARG A 50 4.22 -6.66 9.91
CA ARG A 50 5.16 -7.47 9.12
C ARG A 50 4.46 -8.61 8.40
N HIS A 51 3.58 -9.33 9.10
CA HIS A 51 2.86 -10.46 8.52
C HIS A 51 1.86 -9.99 7.45
N ALA A 52 1.09 -8.93 7.74
CA ALA A 52 0.17 -8.33 6.79
C ALA A 52 0.90 -7.86 5.52
N PHE A 53 2.03 -7.18 5.67
CA PHE A 53 2.87 -6.72 4.56
C PHE A 53 3.37 -7.90 3.70
N GLN A 54 3.84 -8.98 4.32
CA GLN A 54 4.29 -10.17 3.61
C GLN A 54 3.15 -10.83 2.81
N ALA A 55 1.96 -10.91 3.38
CA ALA A 55 0.79 -11.47 2.71
C ALA A 55 0.41 -10.69 1.43
N LEU A 56 0.64 -9.37 1.39
CA LEU A 56 0.33 -8.55 0.21
C LEU A 56 1.17 -8.95 -1.02
N PHE A 57 2.34 -9.55 -0.87
CA PHE A 57 3.15 -10.04 -2.02
C PHE A 57 2.50 -11.22 -2.76
N ALA A 58 1.50 -11.87 -2.19
CA ALA A 58 0.72 -12.88 -2.88
C ALA A 58 -0.42 -12.30 -3.74
N THR A 59 -0.63 -10.97 -3.70
CA THR A 59 -1.74 -10.32 -4.41
C THR A 59 -1.36 -9.93 -5.83
N PRO A 60 -2.30 -10.01 -6.79
CA PRO A 60 -2.05 -9.52 -8.16
C PRO A 60 -1.74 -8.02 -8.19
N ASP A 61 -2.29 -7.24 -7.26
CA ASP A 61 -2.07 -5.80 -7.21
C ASP A 61 -0.63 -5.45 -6.81
N GLN A 62 0.03 -6.30 -6.01
CA GLN A 62 1.45 -6.13 -5.73
C GLN A 62 2.29 -6.40 -6.98
N ALA A 63 1.96 -7.43 -7.77
CA ALA A 63 2.65 -7.71 -9.02
C ALA A 63 2.49 -6.56 -10.04
N GLU A 64 1.28 -6.06 -10.20
CA GLU A 64 0.97 -4.92 -11.06
C GLU A 64 1.65 -3.64 -10.60
N GLY A 65 1.60 -3.32 -9.30
CA GLY A 65 2.28 -2.15 -8.74
C GLY A 65 3.79 -2.18 -8.99
N MET A 66 4.42 -3.36 -8.90
CA MET A 66 5.83 -3.53 -9.21
C MET A 66 6.13 -3.41 -10.71
N ALA A 67 5.28 -4.00 -11.58
CA ALA A 67 5.44 -3.90 -13.02
C ALA A 67 5.30 -2.45 -13.50
N ALA A 68 4.24 -1.77 -13.07
CA ALA A 68 3.98 -0.37 -13.38
C ALA A 68 5.12 0.54 -12.92
N PHE A 69 5.69 0.26 -11.74
CA PHE A 69 6.85 1.00 -11.23
C PHE A 69 8.09 0.83 -12.11
N LEU A 70 8.40 -0.40 -12.54
CA LEU A 70 9.53 -0.68 -13.44
C LEU A 70 9.34 -0.07 -14.83
N GLU A 71 8.09 0.02 -15.28
CA GLU A 71 7.70 0.57 -16.59
C GLU A 71 7.42 2.08 -16.57
N GLU A 72 7.62 2.75 -15.42
CA GLU A 72 7.37 4.18 -15.22
C GLU A 72 5.95 4.62 -15.64
N ARG A 73 4.96 3.75 -15.43
CA ARG A 73 3.54 4.03 -15.73
C ARG A 73 2.68 4.03 -14.48
N THR A 74 1.46 4.54 -14.61
CA THR A 74 0.45 4.44 -13.54
C THR A 74 -0.06 2.99 -13.47
N PRO A 75 -0.14 2.38 -12.27
CA PRO A 75 -0.69 1.04 -12.09
C PRO A 75 -2.21 1.02 -12.26
N ASP A 76 -2.75 -0.07 -12.79
CA ASP A 76 -4.19 -0.34 -12.90
C ASP A 76 -4.59 -1.55 -12.05
N TYR A 77 -5.23 -1.29 -10.91
CA TYR A 77 -5.65 -2.33 -9.97
C TYR A 77 -7.04 -2.93 -10.29
N GLY A 78 -7.72 -2.41 -11.31
CA GLY A 78 -9.04 -2.86 -11.74
C GLY A 78 -10.18 -2.70 -10.72
N PRO A 79 -11.43 -2.97 -11.12
CA PRO A 79 -12.58 -2.94 -10.22
C PRO A 79 -12.71 -4.28 -9.46
N ARG A 80 -12.20 -4.38 -8.24
CA ARG A 80 -12.48 -5.51 -7.32
C ARG A 80 -13.04 -5.00 -6.01
#